data_AF-A0A9E2J9S4-F1
#
_entry.id   AF-A0A9E2J9S4-F1
#
_cell.length_a   1.000
_cell.length_b   1.000
_cell.length_c   1.000
_cell.angle_alpha   90.00
_cell.angle_beta   90.00
_cell.angle_gamma   90.00
#
_symmetry.space_group_name_H-M   'P 1'
#
loop_
_entity.id
_entity.type
_entity.pdbx_description
1 polymer ?
#
loop_
_entity_poly.entity_id
_entity_poly.type
_entity_poly.pdbx_seq_one_letter_code
_entity_poly.pdbx_strand_id
1 'polypeptide(L)'
;MTDEYKEWERQCDEIRRENDQLLNDFQQGLTGKGLKPKTVQNHLGNVDFYINHYLLYYDPVRPPEGDTAILFFFEYWFPRKAMWASPANVKSMAASIKKFYQFLFEQGKVDEDAVQELKAEIRASLPDWMEAAEF
;
A
#
# COMPACT_ATOMS: atom_id res chain seq x y z
N MET A 1 18.94 -13.52 -18.82
CA MET A 1 17.98 -13.56 -17.70
C MET A 1 18.39 -14.70 -16.79
N THR A 2 18.74 -14.40 -15.53
CA THR A 2 19.22 -15.40 -14.56
C THR A 2 18.07 -16.24 -14.02
N ASP A 3 18.36 -17.40 -13.44
CA ASP A 3 17.32 -18.25 -12.83
C ASP A 3 16.71 -17.58 -11.58
N GLU A 4 17.51 -16.81 -10.83
CA GLU A 4 17.05 -15.97 -9.72
C GLU A 4 16.00 -14.95 -10.17
N TYR A 5 16.25 -14.25 -11.28
CA TYR A 5 15.29 -13.28 -11.81
C TYR A 5 13.97 -13.94 -12.24
N LYS A 6 14.03 -15.12 -12.87
CA LYS A 6 12.82 -15.85 -13.28
C LYS A 6 12.00 -16.29 -12.08
N GLU A 7 12.65 -16.74 -11.01
CA GLU A 7 11.95 -17.13 -9.78
C GLU A 7 11.32 -15.92 -9.09
N TRP A 8 12.04 -14.80 -9.01
CA TRP A 8 11.49 -13.54 -8.51
C TRP A 8 10.26 -13.09 -9.32
N GLU A 9 10.34 -13.13 -10.66
CA GLU A 9 9.23 -12.75 -11.55
C GLU A 9 8.03 -13.67 -11.35
N ARG A 10 8.26 -14.98 -11.23
CA ARG A 10 7.22 -15.98 -10.93
C ARG A 10 6.51 -15.68 -9.60
N GLN A 11 7.25 -15.34 -8.55
CA GLN A 11 6.69 -15.02 -7.24
C GLN A 11 5.90 -13.71 -7.28
N CYS A 12 6.42 -12.67 -7.95
CA CYS A 12 5.69 -11.42 -8.15
C CYS A 12 4.37 -11.64 -8.90
N ASP A 13 4.35 -12.48 -9.93
CA ASP A 13 3.13 -12.81 -10.68
C ASP A 13 2.11 -13.61 -9.86
N GLU A 14 2.58 -14.49 -8.99
CA GLU A 14 1.74 -15.21 -8.04
C GLU A 14 1.06 -14.22 -7.06
N ILE A 15 1.84 -13.32 -6.47
CA ILE A 15 1.34 -12.31 -5.53
C ILE A 15 0.38 -11.33 -6.21
N ARG A 16 0.63 -10.93 -7.47
CA ARG A 16 -0.31 -10.06 -8.22
C ARG A 16 -1.69 -10.71 -8.36
N ARG A 17 -1.75 -12.02 -8.63
CA ARG A 17 -3.04 -12.74 -8.72
C ARG A 17 -3.76 -12.80 -7.37
N GLU A 18 -3.02 -12.98 -6.27
CA GLU A 18 -3.57 -12.90 -4.91
C GLU A 18 -4.10 -11.48 -4.62
N ASN A 19 -3.33 -10.46 -5.01
CA ASN A 19 -3.66 -9.06 -4.83
C ASN A 19 -4.90 -8.63 -5.63
N ASP A 20 -5.13 -9.18 -6.83
CA ASP A 20 -6.34 -8.91 -7.61
C ASP A 20 -7.61 -9.28 -6.83
N GLN A 21 -7.61 -10.45 -6.18
CA GLN A 21 -8.72 -10.86 -5.32
C GLN A 21 -8.85 -9.93 -4.11
N LEU A 22 -7.72 -9.58 -3.48
CA LEU A 22 -7.69 -8.72 -2.31
C LEU A 22 -8.21 -7.30 -2.61
N LEU A 23 -7.87 -6.74 -3.77
CA LEU A 23 -8.36 -5.45 -4.25
C LEU A 23 -9.86 -5.49 -4.54
N ASN A 24 -10.37 -6.58 -5.12
CA ASN A 24 -11.81 -6.78 -5.32
C ASN A 24 -12.57 -6.83 -4.00
N ASP A 25 -12.06 -7.56 -3.02
CA ASP A 25 -12.69 -7.66 -1.70
C ASP A 25 -12.62 -6.33 -0.95
N PHE A 26 -11.49 -5.62 -1.06
CA PHE A 26 -11.34 -4.28 -0.51
C PHE A 26 -12.32 -3.29 -1.16
N GLN A 27 -12.50 -3.33 -2.48
CA GLN A 27 -13.49 -2.52 -3.21
C GLN A 27 -14.91 -2.76 -2.69
N GLN A 28 -15.29 -4.03 -2.50
CA GLN A 28 -16.60 -4.40 -1.96
C GLN A 28 -16.76 -3.90 -0.53
N GLY A 29 -15.73 -4.06 0.31
CA GLY A 29 -15.71 -3.54 1.68
C GLY A 29 -15.89 -2.02 1.76
N LEU A 30 -15.22 -1.26 0.89
CA LEU A 30 -15.39 0.20 0.84
C LEU A 30 -16.78 0.61 0.33
N THR A 31 -17.30 -0.10 -0.68
CA THR A 31 -18.64 0.14 -1.23
C THR A 31 -19.72 -0.17 -0.19
N GLY A 32 -19.60 -1.29 0.53
CA GLY A 32 -20.51 -1.69 1.60
C GLY A 32 -20.52 -0.70 2.78
N LYS A 33 -19.41 0.00 3.02
CA LYS A 33 -19.31 1.12 3.98
C LYS A 33 -19.88 2.44 3.45
N GLY A 34 -20.48 2.45 2.26
CA GLY A 34 -21.18 3.60 1.67
C GLY A 34 -20.29 4.69 1.08
N LEU A 35 -19.02 4.38 0.77
CA LEU A 35 -18.12 5.35 0.14
C LEU A 35 -18.55 5.64 -1.31
N LYS A 36 -18.38 6.89 -1.72
CA LYS A 36 -18.70 7.32 -3.10
C LYS A 36 -17.77 6.61 -4.10
N PRO A 37 -18.25 6.26 -5.32
CA PRO A 37 -17.47 5.53 -6.32
C PRO A 37 -16.10 6.16 -6.62
N LYS A 38 -16.03 7.49 -6.71
CA LYS A 38 -14.75 8.18 -6.97
C LYS A 38 -13.74 8.02 -5.82
N THR A 39 -14.23 7.99 -4.58
CA THR A 39 -13.40 7.77 -3.39
C THR A 39 -12.92 6.33 -3.32
N VAL A 40 -13.78 5.37 -3.65
CA VAL A 40 -13.42 3.95 -3.74
C VAL A 40 -12.31 3.76 -4.79
N GLN A 41 -12.48 4.32 -5.99
CA GLN A 41 -11.48 4.25 -7.06
C GLN A 41 -10.13 4.84 -6.63
N ASN A 42 -10.13 5.98 -5.93
CA ASN A 42 -8.91 6.60 -5.42
C ASN A 42 -8.19 5.69 -4.42
N HIS A 43 -8.91 5.09 -3.48
CA HIS A 43 -8.31 4.15 -2.53
C HIS A 43 -7.78 2.90 -3.21
N LEU A 44 -8.49 2.35 -4.20
CA LEU A 44 -8.03 1.20 -4.97
C LEU A 44 -6.75 1.50 -5.73
N GLY A 45 -6.70 2.58 -6.50
CA GLY A 45 -5.50 2.94 -7.27
C GLY A 45 -4.28 3.17 -6.37
N ASN A 46 -4.48 3.80 -5.22
CA ASN A 46 -3.42 3.99 -4.23
C ASN A 46 -2.93 2.66 -3.65
N VAL A 47 -3.84 1.78 -3.24
CA VAL A 47 -3.48 0.48 -2.64
C VAL A 47 -2.83 -0.44 -3.67
N ASP A 48 -3.39 -0.51 -4.88
CA ASP A 48 -2.81 -1.22 -6.02
C ASP A 48 -1.38 -0.75 -6.29
N PHE A 49 -1.16 0.57 -6.36
CA PHE A 49 0.17 1.13 -6.50
C PHE A 49 1.13 0.66 -5.41
N TYR A 50 0.70 0.69 -4.16
CA TYR A 50 1.52 0.25 -3.05
C TYR A 50 1.85 -1.26 -3.11
N ILE A 51 0.84 -2.12 -3.26
CA ILE A 51 1.02 -3.57 -3.14
C ILE A 51 1.56 -4.25 -4.40
N ASN A 52 1.24 -3.74 -5.59
CA ASN A 52 1.65 -4.36 -6.86
C ASN A 52 2.87 -3.70 -7.48
N HIS A 53 3.12 -2.41 -7.19
CA HIS A 53 4.30 -1.71 -7.73
C HIS A 53 5.41 -1.56 -6.70
N TYR A 54 5.11 -1.13 -5.47
CA TYR A 54 6.18 -0.89 -4.48
C TYR A 54 6.60 -2.16 -3.74
N LEU A 55 5.66 -2.89 -3.13
CA LEU A 55 5.99 -4.09 -2.35
C LEU A 55 6.62 -5.19 -3.19
N LEU A 56 6.45 -5.16 -4.51
CA LEU A 56 7.03 -6.09 -5.48
C LEU A 56 8.21 -5.48 -6.26
N TYR A 57 8.72 -4.30 -5.86
CA TYR A 57 9.77 -3.61 -6.63
C TYR A 57 11.15 -4.24 -6.43
N TYR A 58 11.49 -4.54 -5.17
CA TYR A 58 12.78 -5.13 -4.79
C TYR A 58 12.64 -6.60 -4.43
N ASP A 59 11.63 -6.91 -3.62
CA ASP A 59 11.37 -8.24 -3.10
C ASP A 59 9.90 -8.61 -3.35
N PRO A 60 9.51 -9.89 -3.38
CA PRO A 60 8.13 -10.31 -3.55
C PRO A 60 7.39 -10.31 -2.20
N VAL A 61 7.13 -9.12 -1.64
CA VAL A 61 6.48 -8.97 -0.31
C VAL A 61 4.96 -9.04 -0.43
N ARG A 62 4.33 -9.88 0.40
CA ARG A 62 2.86 -9.94 0.46
C ARG A 62 2.31 -8.81 1.32
N PRO A 63 1.09 -8.30 1.05
CA PRO A 63 0.55 -7.16 1.78
C PRO A 63 0.47 -7.31 3.31
N PRO A 64 0.12 -8.48 3.89
CA PRO A 64 0.13 -8.63 5.35
C PRO A 64 1.51 -8.44 6.01
N GLU A 65 2.59 -8.60 5.26
CA GLU A 65 3.98 -8.49 5.73
C GLU A 65 4.59 -7.11 5.42
N GLY A 66 3.84 -6.25 4.72
CA GLY A 66 4.33 -4.97 4.23
C GLY A 66 4.09 -3.79 5.18
N ASP A 67 3.52 -3.99 6.36
CA ASP A 67 3.05 -2.91 7.24
C ASP A 67 4.19 -1.95 7.60
N THR A 68 5.36 -2.47 7.93
CA THR A 68 6.56 -1.67 8.24
C THR A 68 7.22 -1.04 7.00
N ALA A 69 6.94 -1.55 5.79
CA ALA A 69 7.52 -1.05 4.55
C ALA A 69 7.02 0.37 4.19
N ILE A 70 5.96 0.86 4.84
CA ILE A 70 5.47 2.24 4.64
C ILE A 70 6.53 3.31 4.94
N LEU A 71 7.46 3.03 5.87
CA LEU A 71 8.54 3.93 6.26
C LEU A 71 9.41 4.24 5.05
N PHE A 72 10.03 3.20 4.50
CA PHE A 72 10.88 3.34 3.31
C PHE A 72 10.09 3.77 2.07
N PHE A 73 8.83 3.35 1.94
CA PHE A 73 7.96 3.79 0.87
C PHE A 73 7.84 5.31 0.85
N PHE A 74 7.43 5.92 1.96
CA PHE A 74 7.16 7.36 1.99
C PHE A 74 8.42 8.22 2.14
N GLU A 75 9.41 7.78 2.91
CA GLU A 75 10.65 8.55 3.14
C GLU A 75 11.54 8.60 1.91
N TYR A 76 11.56 7.52 1.12
CA TYR A 76 12.56 7.36 0.08
C TYR A 76 11.96 7.00 -1.27
N TRP A 77 11.21 5.91 -1.37
CA TRP A 77 10.87 5.35 -2.67
C TRP A 77 9.85 6.22 -3.42
N PHE A 78 8.74 6.57 -2.78
CA PHE A 78 7.64 7.33 -3.36
C PHE A 78 8.08 8.69 -3.92
N PRO A 79 8.73 9.58 -3.14
CA PRO A 79 9.16 10.88 -3.66
C PRO A 79 10.21 10.79 -4.77
N ARG A 80 10.97 9.69 -4.87
CA ARG A 80 12.03 9.53 -5.87
C ARG A 80 11.61 8.76 -7.11
N LYS A 81 10.59 7.92 -7.02
CA LYS A 81 10.20 6.96 -8.08
C LYS A 81 8.82 7.25 -8.67
N ALA A 82 7.93 7.89 -7.91
CA ALA A 82 6.62 8.28 -8.42
C ALA A 82 6.67 9.72 -8.95
N MET A 83 6.60 9.89 -10.28
CA MET A 83 6.57 11.23 -10.92
C MET A 83 5.38 12.11 -10.49
N TRP A 84 4.38 11.51 -9.86
CA TRP A 84 3.20 12.18 -9.33
C TRP A 84 3.28 12.40 -7.82
N ALA A 85 4.42 12.12 -7.17
CA ALA A 85 4.59 12.41 -5.76
C ALA A 85 4.38 13.90 -5.48
N SER A 86 3.62 14.17 -4.43
CA SER A 86 3.37 15.52 -3.91
C SER A 86 2.88 15.39 -2.47
N PRO A 87 2.93 16.45 -1.65
CA PRO A 87 2.41 16.40 -0.27
C PRO A 87 0.94 15.97 -0.20
N ALA A 88 0.12 16.38 -1.18
CA ALA A 88 -1.27 15.99 -1.26
C ALA A 88 -1.43 14.49 -1.56
N ASN A 89 -0.59 13.95 -2.44
CA ASN A 89 -0.60 12.55 -2.83
C ASN A 89 -0.04 11.64 -1.73
N VAL A 90 0.95 12.10 -0.95
CA VAL A 90 1.41 11.42 0.28
C VAL A 90 0.26 11.25 1.26
N LYS A 91 -0.50 12.32 1.55
CA LYS A 91 -1.70 12.24 2.42
C LYS A 91 -2.74 11.25 1.89
N SER A 92 -3.03 11.32 0.58
CA SER A 92 -4.01 10.43 -0.09
C SER A 92 -3.58 8.97 0.01
N MET A 93 -2.30 8.70 -0.23
CA MET A 93 -1.70 7.37 -0.11
C MET A 93 -1.78 6.85 1.31
N ALA A 94 -1.30 7.61 2.29
CA ALA A 94 -1.31 7.22 3.71
C ALA A 94 -2.72 6.95 4.22
N ALA A 95 -3.72 7.73 3.79
CA ALA A 95 -5.12 7.48 4.13
C ALA A 95 -5.65 6.18 3.53
N SER A 96 -5.22 5.83 2.32
CA SER A 96 -5.63 4.61 1.62
C SER A 96 -5.01 3.37 2.25
N ILE A 97 -3.70 3.42 2.54
CA ILE A 97 -2.98 2.33 3.23
C ILE A 97 -3.57 2.06 4.61
N LYS A 98 -3.87 3.09 5.42
CA LYS A 98 -4.55 2.91 6.72
C LYS A 98 -5.88 2.16 6.60
N LYS A 99 -6.69 2.50 5.61
CA LYS A 99 -7.98 1.83 5.39
C LYS A 99 -7.80 0.40 4.93
N PHE A 100 -6.77 0.15 4.13
CA PHE A 100 -6.45 -1.18 3.62
C PHE A 100 -5.97 -2.11 4.74
N TYR A 101 -5.02 -1.70 5.58
CA TYR A 101 -4.60 -2.53 6.72
C TYR A 101 -5.71 -2.73 7.75
N GLN A 102 -6.57 -1.72 7.96
CA GLN A 102 -7.79 -1.93 8.76
C GLN A 102 -8.70 -3.01 8.15
N PHE A 103 -8.84 -3.04 6.82
CA PHE A 103 -9.57 -4.08 6.13
C PHE A 103 -8.88 -5.45 6.26
N LEU A 104 -7.54 -5.52 6.17
CA LEU A 104 -6.80 -6.78 6.38
C LEU A 104 -7.03 -7.36 7.78
N PHE A 105 -7.08 -6.50 8.81
CA PHE A 105 -7.44 -6.92 10.16
C PHE A 105 -8.88 -7.44 10.24
N GLU A 106 -9.84 -6.75 9.61
CA GLU A 106 -11.23 -7.22 9.52
C GLU A 106 -11.35 -8.58 8.82
N GLN A 107 -10.40 -8.92 7.94
CA GLN A 107 -10.29 -10.24 7.27
C GLN A 107 -9.44 -11.26 8.06
N GLY A 108 -8.92 -10.92 9.24
CA GLY A 108 -8.05 -11.78 10.05
C GLY A 108 -6.68 -12.05 9.42
N LYS A 109 -6.21 -11.18 8.53
CA LYS A 109 -4.93 -11.34 7.81
C LYS A 109 -3.75 -10.68 8.52
N VAL A 110 -4.01 -9.70 9.39
CA VAL A 110 -3.04 -9.05 10.28
C VAL A 110 -3.69 -8.92 11.65
N ASP A 111 -2.89 -8.77 12.70
CA ASP A 111 -3.40 -8.52 14.04
C ASP A 111 -3.71 -7.03 14.27
N GLU A 112 -4.32 -6.74 15.43
CA GLU A 112 -4.69 -5.37 15.78
C GLU A 112 -3.46 -4.50 16.04
N ASP A 113 -2.41 -5.07 16.65
CA ASP A 113 -1.18 -4.37 17.03
C ASP A 113 -0.48 -3.81 15.79
N ALA A 114 -0.31 -4.60 14.73
CA ALA A 114 0.24 -4.15 13.44
C ALA A 114 -0.55 -2.97 12.87
N VAL A 115 -1.88 -2.98 12.97
CA VAL A 115 -2.72 -1.86 12.49
C VAL A 115 -2.54 -0.61 13.36
N GLN A 116 -2.40 -0.76 14.68
CA GLN A 116 -2.18 0.38 15.57
C GLN A 116 -0.79 0.98 15.39
N GLU A 117 0.24 0.15 15.27
CA GLU A 117 1.62 0.57 14.99
C GLU A 117 1.71 1.31 13.66
N LEU A 118 1.15 0.75 12.58
CA LEU A 118 1.06 1.41 11.28
C LEU A 118 0.38 2.78 11.37
N LYS A 119 -0.75 2.89 12.10
CA LYS A 119 -1.46 4.16 12.26
C LYS A 119 -0.67 5.17 13.08
N ALA A 120 0.05 4.71 14.11
CA ALA A 120 0.90 5.55 14.95
C ALA A 120 2.08 6.09 14.13
N GLU A 121 2.72 5.23 13.34
CA GLU A 121 3.83 5.59 12.45
C GLU A 121 3.38 6.63 11.42
N ILE A 122 2.28 6.35 10.72
CA ILE A 122 1.69 7.32 9.78
C ILE A 122 1.36 8.65 10.46
N ARG A 123 0.95 8.65 11.73
CA ARG A 123 0.65 9.90 12.43
C ARG A 123 1.92 10.68 12.76
N ALA A 124 2.98 10.00 13.19
CA ALA A 124 4.23 10.61 13.60
C ALA A 124 4.99 11.20 12.40
N SER A 125 5.09 10.42 11.32
CA SER A 125 6.05 10.68 10.23
C SER A 125 5.44 11.34 9.00
N LEU A 126 4.11 11.50 8.93
CA LEU A 126 3.43 12.14 7.80
C LEU A 126 3.94 13.55 7.45
N PRO A 127 4.24 14.45 8.41
CA PRO A 127 4.81 15.76 8.09
C PRO A 127 6.13 15.65 7.31
N ASP A 128 7.03 14.80 7.77
CA ASP A 128 8.36 14.61 7.17
C ASP A 128 8.24 13.96 5.79
N TRP A 129 7.33 12.99 5.64
CA TRP A 129 7.06 12.36 4.34
C TRP A 129 6.47 13.33 3.32
N MET A 130 5.68 14.31 3.78
CA MET A 130 5.16 15.35 2.91
C MET A 130 6.26 16.30 2.47
N GLU A 131 7.12 16.74 3.39
CA GLU A 131 8.29 17.57 3.08
C GLU A 131 9.20 16.87 2.07
N ALA A 132 9.42 15.56 2.26
CA ALA A 132 10.17 14.74 1.30
C ALA A 132 9.53 14.66 -0.09
N ALA A 133 8.28 15.08 -0.28
CA ALA A 133 7.59 15.07 -1.57
C ALA A 133 7.42 16.49 -2.19
N GLU A 134 8.08 17.52 -1.66
CA GLU A 134 8.00 18.91 -2.17
C GLU A 134 8.99 19.25 -3.29
N PHE A 135 9.83 18.30 -3.72
CA PHE A 135 10.90 18.50 -4.69
C PHE A 135 10.45 18.90 -6.11
#